data_AF-A0A480AAT6-F1
#
_entry.id   AF-A0A480AAT6-F1
#
_cell.length_a   1.000
_cell.length_b   1.000
_cell.length_c   1.000
_cell.angle_alpha   90.00
_cell.angle_beta   90.00
_cell.angle_gamma   90.00
#
_symmetry.space_group_name_H-M   'P 1'
#
loop_
_entity.id
_entity.type
_entity.pdbx_description
1 polymer ?
#
loop_
_entity_poly.entity_id
_entity_poly.type
_entity_poly.pdbx_seq_one_letter_code
_entity_poly.pdbx_strand_id
1 'polypeptide(L)' 'MVQALTKLLTCAEFVFQYGNKPRYELAEGKVIEIEPTGLDEAVGGNLATKLGIAITHAELP' A
#
# COMPACT_ATOMS: atom_id res chain seq x y z
N MET A 1 6.39 0.46 17.02
CA MET A 1 7.73 1.06 16.88
C MET A 1 8.24 0.66 15.50
N VAL A 2 8.28 1.58 14.53
CA VAL A 2 8.73 1.29 13.16
C VAL A 2 10.24 1.21 13.15
N GLN A 3 10.81 0.06 12.80
CA GLN A 3 12.24 -0.06 12.53
C GLN A 3 12.50 0.33 11.07
N ALA A 4 13.07 1.51 10.85
CA ALA A 4 13.59 1.89 9.55
C ALA A 4 14.93 1.17 9.33
N LEU A 5 15.00 0.31 8.30
CA LEU A 5 16.27 -0.26 7.84
C LEU A 5 17.21 0.87 7.38
N THR A 6 18.46 0.83 7.83
CA THR A 6 19.48 1.90 7.65
C THR A 6 19.91 2.10 6.19
N LYS A 7 19.58 1.17 5.29
CA LYS A 7 19.92 1.23 3.87
C LYS A 7 18.79 1.90 3.09
N LEU A 8 19.10 3.00 2.40
CA LEU A 8 18.20 3.58 1.41
C LEU A 8 18.13 2.67 0.18
N LEU A 9 16.92 2.37 -0.29
CA LEU A 9 16.64 1.59 -1.49
C LEU A 9 16.11 2.47 -2.61
N THR A 10 16.52 2.15 -3.84
CA THR A 10 15.81 2.60 -5.03
C THR A 10 14.48 1.87 -5.19
N CYS A 11 13.56 2.43 -5.99
CA CYS A 11 12.29 1.74 -6.31
C CYS A 11 12.52 0.35 -6.93
N ALA A 12 13.53 0.21 -7.80
CA ALA A 12 13.85 -1.07 -8.44
C ALA A 12 14.31 -2.12 -7.41
N GLU A 13 15.23 -1.75 -6.51
CA GLU A 13 15.68 -2.64 -5.43
C GLU A 13 14.56 -3.02 -4.47
N PHE A 14 13.64 -2.08 -4.20
CA PHE A 14 12.47 -2.33 -3.37
C PHE A 14 11.52 -3.33 -4.02
N VAL A 15 11.13 -3.11 -5.29
CA VAL A 15 10.23 -4.03 -6.01
C VAL A 15 10.84 -5.42 -6.11
N PHE A 16 12.15 -5.53 -6.39
CA PHE A 16 12.85 -6.80 -6.46
C PHE A 16 12.79 -7.59 -5.13
N GLN A 17 12.91 -6.91 -3.99
CA GLN A 17 12.98 -7.56 -2.67
C GLN A 17 11.62 -7.70 -1.95
N TYR A 18 10.69 -6.79 -2.22
CA TYR A 18 9.45 -6.59 -1.45
C TYR A 18 8.19 -6.55 -2.32
N GLY A 19 8.28 -6.62 -3.66
CA GLY A 19 7.12 -6.44 -4.54
C GLY A 19 5.93 -7.39 -4.29
N ASN A 20 6.19 -8.58 -3.72
CA ASN A 20 5.15 -9.54 -3.34
C ASN A 20 4.86 -9.56 -1.83
N LYS A 21 5.36 -8.58 -1.08
CA LYS A 21 5.20 -8.47 0.38
C LYS A 21 4.36 -7.24 0.69
N PRO A 22 3.03 -7.36 0.79
CA PRO A 22 2.12 -6.22 0.93
C PRO A 22 2.25 -5.47 2.26
N ARG A 23 3.02 -6.00 3.21
CA ARG A 23 3.32 -5.38 4.50
C ARG A 23 4.41 -4.32 4.43
N TYR A 24 5.03 -4.06 3.28
CA TYR A 24 6.11 -3.11 3.16
C TYR A 24 5.79 -2.02 2.16
N GLU A 25 6.17 -0.79 2.52
CA GLU A 25 6.10 0.39 1.67
C GLU A 25 7.49 1.03 1.54
N LEU A 26 7.71 1.73 0.44
CA LEU A 26 8.91 2.53 0.22
C LEU A 26 8.57 4.02 0.34
N ALA A 27 9.16 4.70 1.32
CA ALA A 27 9.01 6.14 1.50
C ALA A 27 10.39 6.79 1.69
N GLU A 28 10.72 7.77 0.83
CA GLU A 28 12.02 8.47 0.85
C GLU A 28 13.22 7.51 0.84
N GLY A 29 13.11 6.39 0.11
CA GLY A 29 14.13 5.35 0.07
C GLY A 29 14.17 4.43 1.29
N LYS A 30 13.34 4.65 2.31
CA LYS A 30 13.25 3.79 3.50
C LYS A 30 12.14 2.77 3.33
N VAL A 31 12.42 1.54 3.76
CA VAL A 31 11.39 0.50 3.88
C VAL A 31 10.66 0.71 5.19
N ILE A 32 9.34 0.84 5.11
CA ILE A 32 8.43 0.96 6.24
C ILE A 32 7.60 -0.31 6.28
N GLU A 33 7.55 -0.96 7.43
CA GLU A 33 6.61 -2.05 7.68
C GLU A 33 5.27 -1.48 8.13
N ILE A 34 4.21 -1.86 7.42
CA ILE A 34 2.82 -1.53 7.71
C ILE A 34 2.20 -2.76 8.37
N GLU A 35 1.65 -2.59 9.58
CA GLU A 35 0.87 -3.65 10.21
C GLU A 35 -0.59 -3.53 9.77
N PRO A 36 -1.16 -4.58 9.14
CA PRO A 36 -2.59 -4.63 8.87
C PRO A 36 -3.38 -4.61 10.17
N THR A 37 -4.33 -3.67 10.30
CA THR A 37 -5.14 -3.53 11.53
C THR A 37 -6.47 -4.28 11.46
N GLY A 38 -6.82 -4.85 10.29
CA GLY A 38 -8.10 -5.50 9.99
C GLY A 38 -9.24 -4.50 9.76
N LEU A 39 -9.32 -3.46 10.61
CA LEU A 39 -10.31 -2.40 10.50
C LEU A 39 -10.05 -1.51 9.28
N ASP A 40 -8.79 -1.17 9.01
CA ASP A 40 -8.42 -0.32 7.88
C ASP A 40 -8.74 -1.00 6.54
N GLU A 41 -8.51 -2.31 6.43
CA GLU A 41 -8.85 -3.09 5.24
C GLU A 41 -10.37 -3.19 5.05
N ALA A 42 -11.13 -3.37 6.12
CA ALA A 42 -12.60 -3.45 6.04
C ALA A 42 -13.20 -2.11 5.58
N VAL A 43 -12.72 -1.00 6.14
CA VAL A 43 -13.17 0.35 5.75
C VAL A 43 -12.70 0.67 4.33
N GLY A 44 -11.44 0.39 4.00
CA GLY A 44 -10.86 0.59 2.67
C GLY A 44 -11.61 -0.19 1.59
N GLY A 45 -11.94 -1.47 1.83
CA GLY A 45 -12.70 -2.30 0.91
C GLY A 45 -14.13 -1.78 0.67
N ASN A 46 -14.81 -1.29 1.71
CA ASN A 46 -16.15 -0.70 1.58
C ASN A 46 -16.11 0.58 0.73
N LEU A 47 -15.14 1.47 1.01
CA LEU A 47 -14.96 2.71 0.26
C LEU A 47 -14.61 2.43 -1.20
N ALA A 48 -13.65 1.54 -1.46
CA ALA A 48 -13.26 1.15 -2.81
C ALA A 48 -14.45 0.60 -3.62
N THR A 49 -15.28 -0.23 -3.00
CA THR A 49 -16.49 -0.78 -3.64
C THR A 49 -17.48 0.32 -4.02
N LYS A 50 -17.77 1.23 -3.10
CA LYS A 50 -18.72 2.33 -3.35
C LYS A 50 -18.22 3.31 -4.41
N LEU A 51 -16.93 3.64 -4.36
CA LEU A 51 -16.30 4.48 -5.37
C LEU A 51 -16.31 3.79 -6.74
N GLY A 52 -15.99 2.50 -6.81
CA GLY A 52 -16.05 1.73 -8.05
C GLY A 52 -17.45 1.70 -8.67
N ILE A 53 -18.51 1.54 -7.86
CA ILE A 53 -19.90 1.62 -8.33
C ILE A 53 -20.21 3.03 -8.87
N ALA A 54 -19.79 4.07 -8.17
CA ALA A 54 -20.01 5.46 -8.61
C ALA A 54 -19.27 5.79 -9.91
N ILE A 55 -18.01 5.36 -10.05
CA ILE A 55 -17.20 5.51 -11.27
C ILE A 55 -17.87 4.79 -12.44
N THR A 56 -18.31 3.54 -12.23
CA THR A 56 -19.04 2.75 -13.23
C THR A 56 -20.31 3.45 -13.68
N HIS A 57 -21.10 3.96 -12.75
CA HIS A 57 -22.35 4.67 -13.06
C HIS A 57 -22.11 6.02 -13.77
N ALA A 58 -20.97 6.66 -13.52
CA ALA A 58 -20.56 7.87 -14.19
C ALA A 58 -19.94 7.63 -15.58
N GLU A 59 -19.81 6.37 -16.01
CA GLU A 59 -19.13 5.97 -17.26
C GLU A 59 -17.69 6.53 -17.35
N LEU A 60 -17.04 6.72 -16.19
CA LEU A 60 -15.65 7.17 -16.11
C LEU A 60 -14.70 5.95 -16.16
N PRO A 61 -13.48 6.12 -16.72
CA PRO A 61 -12.48 5.05 -16.75
C PRO A 61 -12.08 4.59 -15.35
#